data_AF-A0AAU1T2Q7-F1
#
_entry.id   AF-A0AAU1T2Q7-F1
#
_cell.length_a   1.000
_cell.length_b   1.000
_cell.length_c   1.000
_cell.angle_alpha   90.00
_cell.angle_beta   90.00
_cell.angle_gamma   90.00
#
_symmetry.space_group_name_H-M   'P 1'
#
loop_
_entity.id
_entity.type
_entity.pdbx_description
1 polymer ?
#
loop_
_entity_poly.entity_id
_entity_poly.type
_entity_poly.pdbx_seq_one_letter_code
_entity_poly.pdbx_strand_id
1 'polypeptide(L)'
;MLIDLPGKPLEKKALPAGRPRDWYITHNRRLKAMRLAIALLDSGVYLPNQAQNRTIRSTAERVGIHPPSDITCHMVRALMRYSR
;
A
#
# COMPACT_ATOMS: atom_id res chain seq x y z
N MET A 1 10.53 21.80 -10.33
CA MET A 1 9.32 21.04 -9.97
C MET A 1 9.34 20.80 -8.47
N LEU A 2 8.31 21.25 -7.75
CA LEU A 2 8.19 21.25 -6.29
C LEU A 2 7.71 19.91 -5.70
N ILE A 3 7.94 18.80 -6.42
CA ILE A 3 7.40 17.47 -6.08
C ILE A 3 8.36 16.70 -5.16
N ASP A 4 9.64 17.09 -5.10
CA ASP A 4 10.71 16.34 -4.43
C ASP A 4 10.89 16.67 -2.94
N LEU A 5 10.01 17.49 -2.36
CA LEU A 5 9.99 17.61 -0.91
C LEU A 5 9.40 16.31 -0.35
N PRO A 6 10.09 15.60 0.56
CA PRO A 6 9.50 14.47 1.25
C PRO A 6 8.21 14.96 1.92
N GLY A 7 7.08 14.63 1.32
CA GLY A 7 5.78 15.12 1.75
C GLY A 7 5.62 14.79 3.22
N LYS A 8 5.38 15.82 4.06
CA LYS A 8 5.18 15.64 5.49
C LYS A 8 4.17 14.50 5.70
N PRO A 9 4.47 13.49 6.52
CA PRO A 9 3.55 12.37 6.73
C PRO A 9 2.16 12.90 7.08
N LEU A 10 1.14 12.48 6.32
CA LEU A 10 -0.23 12.88 6.59
C LEU A 10 -0.61 12.46 8.02
N GLU A 11 -1.15 13.41 8.78
CA GLU A 11 -1.59 13.13 10.14
C GLU A 11 -2.73 12.11 10.11
N LYS A 12 -2.55 11.01 10.85
CA LYS A 12 -3.50 9.90 10.81
C LYS A 12 -4.72 10.26 11.65
N LYS A 13 -5.81 10.63 10.98
CA LYS A 13 -7.12 10.78 11.63
C LYS A 13 -7.64 9.43 12.15
N ALA A 14 -8.23 9.43 13.34
CA ALA A 14 -8.90 8.26 13.89
C ALA A 14 -10.05 7.80 12.98
N LEU A 15 -10.23 6.49 12.86
CA LEU A 15 -11.36 5.92 12.12
C LEU A 15 -12.66 6.14 12.90
N PRO A 16 -13.81 6.34 12.23
CA PRO A 16 -15.09 6.57 12.91
C PRO A 16 -15.47 5.35 13.76
N ALA A 17 -16.02 5.56 14.96
CA ALA A 17 -16.53 4.48 15.81
C ALA A 17 -17.85 3.88 15.27
N GLY A 18 -18.24 2.70 15.77
CA GLY A 18 -19.55 2.08 15.51
C GLY A 18 -19.70 1.38 14.15
N ARG A 19 -18.60 1.16 13.41
CA ARG A 19 -18.65 0.38 12.16
C ARG A 19 -18.49 -1.12 12.43
N PRO A 20 -19.00 -2.00 11.55
CA PRO A 20 -18.69 -3.42 11.61
C PRO A 20 -17.18 -3.68 11.51
N ARG A 21 -16.68 -4.74 12.17
CA ARG A 21 -15.26 -5.11 12.18
C ARG A 21 -14.66 -5.19 10.77
N ASP A 22 -15.38 -5.80 9.83
CA ASP A 22 -14.93 -6.01 8.45
C ASP A 22 -14.70 -4.71 7.68
N TRP A 23 -15.44 -3.65 8.02
CA TRP A 23 -15.24 -2.32 7.45
C TRP A 23 -13.84 -1.81 7.79
N TYR A 24 -13.43 -1.90 9.07
CA TYR A 24 -12.10 -1.49 9.51
C TYR A 24 -11.00 -2.36 8.90
N ILE A 25 -11.21 -3.68 8.81
CA ILE A 25 -10.26 -4.60 8.19
C ILE A 25 -10.04 -4.22 6.73
N THR A 26 -11.12 -4.02 5.98
CA THR A 26 -11.07 -3.64 4.56
C THR A 26 -10.41 -2.30 4.36
N HIS A 27 -10.76 -1.29 5.18
CA HIS A 27 -10.16 0.03 5.13
C HIS A 27 -8.64 -0.03 5.41
N ASN A 28 -8.23 -0.70 6.48
CA ASN A 28 -6.81 -0.84 6.83
C ASN A 28 -6.02 -1.65 5.79
N ARG A 29 -6.64 -2.67 5.18
CA ARG A 29 -6.03 -3.41 4.05
C ARG A 29 -5.80 -2.50 2.84
N ARG A 30 -6.77 -1.63 2.51
CA ARG A 30 -6.61 -0.62 1.43
C ARG A 30 -5.48 0.37 1.74
N LEU A 31 -5.44 0.92 2.95
CA LEU A 31 -4.35 1.83 3.37
C LEU A 31 -2.98 1.14 3.31
N LYS A 32 -2.89 -0.12 3.78
CA LYS A 32 -1.66 -0.91 3.70
C LYS A 32 -1.26 -1.14 2.23
N ALA A 33 -2.20 -1.48 1.36
CA ALA A 33 -1.94 -1.70 -0.05
C ALA A 33 -1.46 -0.42 -0.76
N MET A 34 -2.06 0.74 -0.49
CA MET A 34 -1.63 2.02 -1.07
C MET A 34 -0.21 2.38 -0.67
N ARG A 35 0.13 2.26 0.63
CA ARG A 35 1.49 2.53 1.12
C ARG A 35 2.53 1.63 0.45
N LEU A 36 2.21 0.35 0.28
CA LEU A 36 3.11 -0.58 -0.41
C LEU A 36 3.21 -0.31 -1.91
N ALA A 37 2.12 0.10 -2.57
CA ALA A 37 2.15 0.49 -3.98
C ALA A 37 3.07 1.69 -4.21
N ILE A 38 2.98 2.72 -3.37
CA ILE A 38 3.88 3.90 -3.40
C ILE A 38 5.33 3.44 -3.19
N ALA A 39 5.61 2.69 -2.12
CA ALA A 39 6.96 2.20 -1.83
C ALA A 39 7.56 1.34 -2.96
N LEU A 40 6.73 0.55 -3.65
CA LEU A 40 7.15 -0.24 -4.81
C LEU A 40 7.54 0.66 -5.97
N LEU A 41 6.69 1.65 -6.30
CA LEU A 41 6.97 2.61 -7.37
C LEU A 41 8.24 3.41 -7.09
N ASP A 42 8.41 3.90 -5.86
CA ASP A 42 9.61 4.63 -5.42
C ASP A 42 10.87 3.76 -5.48
N SER A 43 10.73 2.44 -5.28
CA SER A 43 11.84 1.47 -5.36
C SER A 43 12.15 0.96 -6.78
N GLY A 44 11.45 1.46 -7.81
CA GLY A 44 11.67 1.09 -9.20
C GLY A 44 10.85 -0.11 -9.71
N VAL A 45 9.81 -0.52 -8.98
CA VAL A 45 8.84 -1.53 -9.43
C VAL A 45 7.67 -0.80 -10.08
N TYR A 46 7.69 -0.68 -11.40
CA TYR A 46 6.74 0.15 -12.15
C TYR A 46 5.50 -0.61 -12.62
N LEU A 47 5.61 -1.93 -12.80
CA LEU A 47 4.54 -2.74 -13.40
C LEU A 47 3.97 -3.79 -12.43
N PRO A 48 2.67 -4.10 -12.52
CA PRO A 48 2.02 -5.11 -11.68
C PRO A 48 2.64 -6.51 -11.76
N ASN A 49 3.22 -6.88 -12.91
CA ASN A 49 3.87 -8.17 -13.13
C ASN A 49 5.22 -8.31 -12.39
N GLN A 50 5.89 -7.19 -12.09
CA GLN A 50 7.10 -7.13 -11.29
C GLN A 50 6.78 -7.23 -9.78
N ALA A 51 5.58 -6.81 -9.37
CA ALA A 51 5.08 -6.84 -7.99
C ALA A 51 4.58 -8.25 -7.57
N GLN A 52 5.43 -9.26 -7.65
CA GLN A 52 5.11 -10.61 -7.18
C GLN A 52 4.95 -10.65 -5.64
N ASN A 53 4.26 -11.64 -5.08
CA ASN A 53 4.02 -11.73 -3.62
C ASN A 53 5.31 -11.61 -2.82
N ARG A 54 6.39 -12.29 -3.24
CA ARG A 54 7.70 -12.20 -2.60
C ARG A 54 8.27 -10.78 -2.61
N THR A 55 8.14 -10.07 -3.74
CA THR A 55 8.62 -8.70 -3.90
C THR A 55 7.86 -7.77 -2.97
N ILE A 56 6.53 -7.85 -2.96
CA ILE A 56 5.67 -7.03 -2.10
C ILE A 56 6.00 -7.27 -0.61
N ARG A 57 6.16 -8.54 -0.20
CA ARG A 57 6.48 -8.89 1.20
C ARG A 57 7.89 -8.42 1.59
N SER A 58 8.88 -8.55 0.71
CA SER A 58 10.24 -8.04 0.95
C SER A 58 10.28 -6.51 1.02
N THR A 59 9.55 -5.80 0.14
CA THR A 59 9.40 -4.35 0.24
C THR A 59 8.73 -3.95 1.56
N ALA A 60 7.70 -4.69 2.00
CA ALA A 60 7.02 -4.44 3.27
C ALA A 60 8.00 -4.54 4.45
N GLU A 61 8.86 -5.56 4.47
CA GLU A 61 9.92 -5.72 5.47
C GLU A 61 10.89 -4.54 5.47
N ARG A 62 11.38 -4.14 4.28
CA ARG A 62 12.30 -2.99 4.13
C ARG A 62 11.75 -1.67 4.65
N VAL A 63 10.43 -1.44 4.51
CA VAL A 63 9.77 -0.21 4.98
C VAL A 63 9.11 -0.36 6.36
N GLY A 64 9.36 -1.47 7.07
CA GLY A 64 8.84 -1.69 8.42
C GLY A 64 7.32 -1.95 8.49
N ILE A 65 6.68 -2.37 7.41
CA ILE A 65 5.27 -2.76 7.37
C ILE A 65 5.14 -4.26 7.62
N HIS A 66 4.33 -4.64 8.61
CA HIS A 66 4.03 -6.06 8.88
C HIS A 66 3.51 -6.79 7.62
N PRO A 67 3.98 -8.04 7.35
CA PRO A 67 3.72 -8.76 6.12
C PRO A 67 2.27 -8.68 5.63
N PRO A 68 2.04 -8.36 4.34
CA PRO A 68 0.70 -8.33 3.76
C PRO A 68 0.17 -9.75 3.50
N SER A 69 -1.16 -9.88 3.67
CA SER A 69 -1.90 -11.07 3.24
C SER A 69 -1.95 -11.17 1.70
N ASP A 70 -2.28 -12.33 1.15
CA ASP A 70 -2.40 -12.50 -0.31
C ASP A 70 -3.49 -11.60 -0.92
N ILE A 71 -4.59 -11.39 -0.21
CA ILE A 71 -5.63 -10.44 -0.61
C ILE A 71 -5.05 -9.02 -0.69
N THR A 72 -4.21 -8.63 0.26
CA THR A 72 -3.54 -7.32 0.24
C THR A 72 -2.54 -7.22 -0.91
N CYS A 73 -1.77 -8.27 -1.20
CA CYS A 73 -0.87 -8.30 -2.36
C CYS A 73 -1.63 -8.18 -3.69
N HIS A 74 -2.81 -8.80 -3.79
CA HIS A 74 -3.68 -8.62 -4.95
C HIS A 74 -4.14 -7.16 -5.09
N MET A 75 -4.55 -6.52 -3.98
CA MET A 75 -4.92 -5.10 -3.97
C MET A 75 -3.78 -4.18 -4.42
N VAL A 76 -2.54 -4.46 -3.98
CA VAL A 76 -1.35 -3.71 -4.42
C VAL A 76 -1.22 -3.75 -5.94
N ARG A 77 -1.27 -4.95 -6.55
CA ARG A 77 -1.21 -5.08 -8.01
C ARG A 77 -2.37 -4.43 -8.73
N ALA A 78 -3.57 -4.45 -8.14
CA ALA A 78 -4.73 -3.78 -8.70
C ALA A 78 -4.53 -2.25 -8.72
N LEU A 79 -3.95 -1.67 -7.67
CA LEU A 79 -3.63 -0.24 -7.61
C LEU A 79 -2.54 0.17 -8.60
N MET A 80 -1.56 -0.71 -8.84
CA MET A 80 -0.49 -0.46 -9.82
C MET A 80 -0.94 -0.62 -11.28
N ARG A 81 -2.12 -1.22 -11.52
CA ARG A 81 -2.72 -1.23 -12.85
C ARG A 81 -3.33 0.14 -13.09
N TYR A 82 -2.56 1.04 -13.68
CA TYR A 82 -3.13 2.24 -14.27
C TYR A 82 -4.03 1.81 -15.45
N SER A 83 -5.34 1.88 -15.27
CA SER A 83 -6.30 1.80 -16.37
C SER A 83 -6.22 3.11 -17.15
N ARG A 84 -5.64 3.04 -18.34
CA ARG A 84 -5.72 4.12 -19.34
C ARG A 84 -7.15 4.24 -19.84
#